data_AF-A0A356QC54-F1
#
_entry.id   AF-A0A356QC54-F1
#
_cell.length_a   1.000
_cell.length_b   1.000
_cell.length_c   1.000
_cell.angle_alpha   90.00
_cell.angle_beta   90.00
_cell.angle_gamma   90.00
#
_symmetry.space_group_name_H-M   'P 1'
#
loop_
_entity.id
_entity.type
_entity.pdbx_description
1 polymer ?
#
loop_
_entity_poly.entity_id
_entity_poly.type
_entity_poly.pdbx_seq_one_letter_code
_entity_poly.pdbx_strand_id
1 'polypeptide(L)'
;MAMRSAGRRSVGARQSGFSLMEIVVVMAVIGLMLGGVSIGRDVLREAEYNRIQNKFLMPWKQNYDLYYQRTGVVLGDNQVAPTLMVNGYEAEFDHMGSGVAGIPANYRNTGRRLCHGVGYPANSVGGGDRPLSDLDLHQLFDRVGIRMPPGRAEGSEDRYAYTDTNGNPVELQICFQWNPEGTISGAGNVMVIRGLTPDLARKLDHMVDGKPDAYEGRFRQQNANTNVLERSRHIPGYEWEANNSYTNADSNPSAFGEGASSGEERVVLVTAHWVMDQ
;
A
#
# COMPACT_ATOMS: atom_id res chain seq x y z
N MET A 1 3.32 79.70 -46.85
CA MET A 1 3.08 79.91 -45.39
C MET A 1 1.56 80.03 -45.24
N ALA A 2 0.79 79.18 -44.57
CA ALA A 2 1.09 78.19 -43.55
C ALA A 2 0.11 76.99 -43.64
N MET A 3 0.61 75.85 -43.17
CA MET A 3 -0.01 74.53 -43.05
C MET A 3 -1.15 74.55 -41.99
N ARG A 4 -2.34 74.01 -42.30
CA ARG A 4 -3.37 73.72 -41.29
C ARG A 4 -3.37 72.23 -40.97
N SER A 5 -3.05 71.93 -39.71
CA SER A 5 -2.91 70.59 -39.15
C SER A 5 -4.25 69.86 -39.01
N ALA A 6 -4.26 68.58 -39.38
CA ALA A 6 -5.34 67.66 -39.10
C ALA A 6 -5.23 67.18 -37.64
N GLY A 7 -6.25 67.50 -36.82
CA GLY A 7 -6.34 67.00 -35.45
C GLY A 7 -6.72 65.52 -35.41
N ARG A 8 -5.76 64.66 -35.07
CA ARG A 8 -6.00 63.25 -34.70
C ARG A 8 -6.70 63.21 -33.35
N ARG A 9 -7.95 62.71 -33.30
CA ARG A 9 -8.62 62.37 -32.04
C ARG A 9 -8.05 61.04 -31.52
N SER A 10 -7.31 61.10 -30.41
CA SER A 10 -6.97 59.91 -29.62
C SER A 10 -8.19 59.50 -28.80
N VAL A 11 -8.70 58.30 -29.03
CA VAL A 11 -9.67 57.66 -28.12
C VAL A 11 -8.86 57.11 -26.95
N GLY A 12 -8.79 57.86 -25.86
CA GLY A 12 -8.25 57.36 -24.60
C GLY A 12 -9.25 56.35 -24.02
N ALA A 13 -8.93 55.06 -24.11
CA ALA A 13 -9.59 54.06 -23.28
C ALA A 13 -9.29 54.42 -21.80
N ARG A 14 -10.31 54.83 -21.05
CA ARG A 14 -10.21 55.01 -19.60
C ARG A 14 -9.87 53.65 -19.00
N GLN A 15 -8.66 53.50 -18.49
CA GLN A 15 -8.33 52.40 -17.58
C GLN A 15 -9.17 52.62 -16.31
N SER A 16 -10.23 51.83 -16.14
CA SER A 16 -10.92 51.71 -14.85
C SER A 16 -9.99 50.94 -13.92
N GLY A 17 -9.30 51.65 -13.03
CA GLY A 17 -8.56 51.02 -11.94
C GLY A 17 -9.52 50.32 -10.99
N PHE A 18 -9.15 49.13 -10.50
CA PHE A 18 -9.92 48.41 -9.49
C PHE A 18 -10.00 49.23 -8.20
N SER A 19 -11.20 49.33 -7.61
CA SER A 19 -11.38 49.99 -6.33
C SER A 19 -10.79 49.15 -5.19
N LEU A 20 -10.31 49.80 -4.12
CA LEU A 20 -9.79 49.09 -2.94
C LEU A 20 -10.85 48.16 -2.34
N MET A 21 -12.13 48.56 -2.37
CA MET A 21 -13.25 47.76 -1.88
C MET A 21 -13.49 46.50 -2.72
N GLU A 22 -13.36 46.56 -4.05
CA GLU A 22 -13.48 45.36 -4.91
C GLU A 22 -12.38 44.35 -4.61
N ILE A 23 -11.14 44.82 -4.48
CA ILE A 23 -10.01 43.91 -4.18
C ILE A 23 -10.19 43.27 -2.78
N VAL A 24 -10.69 44.02 -1.80
CA VAL A 24 -10.96 43.50 -0.44
C VAL A 24 -12.03 42.41 -0.46
N VAL A 25 -13.16 42.64 -1.15
CA VAL A 25 -14.23 41.64 -1.23
C VAL A 25 -13.77 40.39 -2.00
N VAL A 26 -13.03 40.57 -3.10
CA VAL A 26 -12.49 39.44 -3.88
C VAL A 26 -11.52 38.61 -3.04
N MET A 27 -10.61 39.23 -2.28
CA MET A 27 -9.69 38.51 -1.41
C MET A 27 -10.42 37.78 -0.28
N ALA A 28 -11.46 38.39 0.31
CA ALA A 28 -12.28 37.74 1.33
C ALA A 28 -13.01 36.51 0.79
N VAL A 29 -13.59 36.61 -0.41
CA VAL A 29 -14.27 35.50 -1.08
C VAL A 29 -13.29 34.39 -1.45
N ILE A 30 -12.12 34.73 -2.02
CA ILE A 30 -11.08 33.73 -2.34
C ILE A 30 -10.56 33.06 -1.06
N GLY A 31 -10.34 33.80 0.02
CA GLY A 31 -9.93 33.23 1.31
C GLY A 31 -10.95 32.23 1.87
N LEU A 32 -12.25 32.57 1.78
CA LEU A 32 -13.33 31.66 2.17
C LEU A 32 -13.40 30.42 1.29
N MET A 33 -13.25 30.58 -0.03
CA MET A 33 -13.26 29.47 -0.98
C MET A 33 -12.07 28.53 -0.76
N LEU A 34 -10.85 29.07 -0.63
CA LEU A 34 -9.64 28.27 -0.39
C LEU A 34 -9.70 27.53 0.95
N GLY A 35 -10.21 28.19 2.00
CA GLY A 35 -10.43 27.56 3.30
C GLY A 35 -11.36 26.34 3.22
N GLY A 36 -12.46 26.43 2.45
CA GLY A 36 -13.38 25.31 2.22
C GLY A 36 -12.77 24.18 1.38
N VAL A 37 -11.98 24.51 0.34
CA VAL A 37 -11.36 23.51 -0.54
C VAL A 37 -10.31 22.66 0.18
N SER A 38 -9.56 23.24 1.12
CA SER A 38 -8.55 22.50 1.90
C SER A 38 -9.18 21.33 2.67
N ILE A 39 -10.30 21.60 3.37
CA ILE A 39 -11.02 20.57 4.13
C ILE A 39 -11.57 19.48 3.19
N GLY A 40 -12.06 19.87 2.01
CA GLY A 40 -12.60 18.93 1.03
C GLY A 40 -11.58 17.90 0.53
N ARG A 41 -10.32 18.30 0.32
CA ARG A 41 -9.27 17.39 -0.16
C ARG A 41 -8.92 16.32 0.86
N ASP A 42 -8.83 16.68 2.14
CA ASP A 42 -8.48 15.72 3.20
C ASP A 42 -9.62 14.71 3.42
N VAL A 43 -10.87 15.16 3.39
CA VAL A 43 -12.05 14.27 3.46
C VAL A 43 -12.08 13.31 2.28
N LEU A 44 -11.73 13.75 1.07
CA LEU A 44 -11.67 12.88 -0.10
C LEU A 44 -10.56 11.83 0.01
N ARG A 45 -9.37 12.19 0.50
CA ARG A 45 -8.27 11.24 0.75
C ARG A 45 -8.66 10.19 1.77
N GLU A 46 -9.24 10.62 2.88
CA GLU A 46 -9.74 9.73 3.92
C GLU A 46 -10.83 8.78 3.37
N ALA A 47 -11.73 9.28 2.52
CA ALA A 47 -12.73 8.45 1.85
C ALA A 47 -12.09 7.44 0.87
N GLU A 48 -11.02 7.82 0.17
CA GLU A 48 -10.25 6.93 -0.70
C GLU A 48 -9.58 5.81 0.11
N TYR A 49 -8.96 6.11 1.24
CA TYR A 49 -8.34 5.11 2.12
C TYR A 49 -9.37 4.11 2.66
N ASN A 50 -10.51 4.60 3.14
CA ASN A 50 -11.63 3.75 3.55
C ASN A 50 -12.17 2.91 2.39
N ARG A 51 -12.21 3.46 1.17
CA ARG A 51 -12.62 2.73 -0.03
C ARG A 51 -11.63 1.61 -0.36
N ILE A 52 -10.33 1.88 -0.32
CA ILE A 52 -9.27 0.87 -0.52
C ILE A 52 -9.45 -0.29 0.46
N GLN A 53 -9.60 -0.01 1.75
CA GLN A 53 -9.76 -1.08 2.74
C GLN A 53 -11.02 -1.91 2.47
N ASN A 54 -12.18 -1.26 2.34
CA ASN A 54 -13.47 -1.93 2.30
C ASN A 54 -13.81 -2.58 0.95
N LYS A 55 -13.35 -1.99 -0.16
CA LYS A 55 -13.68 -2.44 -1.51
C LYS A 55 -12.58 -3.28 -2.15
N PHE A 56 -11.34 -3.15 -1.70
CA PHE A 56 -10.22 -3.89 -2.26
C PHE A 56 -9.65 -4.90 -1.26
N LEU A 57 -9.11 -4.46 -0.12
CA LEU A 57 -8.38 -5.37 0.79
C LEU A 57 -9.26 -6.41 1.50
N MET A 58 -10.40 -5.98 2.04
CA MET A 58 -11.29 -6.87 2.81
C MET A 58 -11.83 -8.05 1.99
N PRO A 59 -12.30 -7.87 0.74
CA PRO A 59 -12.65 -8.98 -0.14
C PRO A 59 -11.53 -10.01 -0.36
N TRP A 60 -10.27 -9.58 -0.47
CA TRP A 60 -9.13 -10.51 -0.60
C TRP A 60 -8.94 -11.37 0.64
N LYS A 61 -9.02 -10.77 1.83
CA LYS A 61 -9.01 -11.52 3.10
C LYS A 61 -10.18 -12.52 3.19
N GLN A 62 -11.39 -12.09 2.83
CA GLN A 62 -12.57 -12.96 2.83
C GLN A 62 -12.43 -14.14 1.87
N ASN A 63 -11.86 -13.92 0.69
CA ASN A 63 -11.61 -14.99 -0.28
C ASN A 63 -10.55 -15.98 0.18
N TYR A 64 -9.52 -15.52 0.90
CA TYR A 64 -8.56 -16.42 1.56
C TYR A 64 -9.27 -17.33 2.58
N ASP A 65 -10.11 -16.77 3.45
CA ASP A 65 -10.86 -17.55 4.45
C ASP A 65 -11.84 -18.52 3.75
N LEU A 66 -12.51 -18.08 2.68
CA LEU A 66 -13.40 -18.92 1.87
C LEU A 66 -12.67 -20.06 1.17
N TYR A 67 -11.44 -19.84 0.70
CA TYR A 67 -10.61 -20.89 0.09
C TYR A 67 -10.36 -22.03 1.08
N TYR A 68 -9.98 -21.67 2.31
CA TYR A 68 -9.78 -22.65 3.38
C TYR A 68 -11.08 -23.40 3.69
N GLN A 69 -12.21 -22.70 3.82
CA GLN A 69 -13.51 -23.32 4.06
C GLN A 69 -13.94 -24.31 2.96
N ARG A 70 -13.57 -24.06 1.70
CA ARG A 70 -13.93 -24.92 0.56
C ARG A 70 -13.01 -26.12 0.37
N THR A 71 -11.72 -25.95 0.64
CA THR A 71 -10.70 -26.95 0.31
C THR A 71 -10.16 -27.71 1.52
N GLY A 72 -10.36 -27.18 2.73
CA GLY A 72 -9.79 -27.71 3.97
C GLY A 72 -8.30 -27.45 4.13
N VAL A 73 -7.65 -26.73 3.19
CA VAL A 73 -6.23 -26.38 3.25
C VAL A 73 -6.00 -24.92 2.91
N VAL A 74 -4.84 -24.41 3.34
CA VAL A 74 -4.46 -23.01 3.07
C VAL A 74 -4.16 -22.82 1.58
N LEU A 75 -4.26 -21.58 1.12
CA LEU A 75 -4.03 -21.22 -0.28
C LEU A 75 -2.68 -21.72 -0.82
N GLY A 76 -2.72 -22.50 -1.91
CA GLY A 76 -1.52 -23.09 -2.53
C GLY A 76 -0.88 -24.24 -1.74
N ASP A 77 -1.55 -24.77 -0.72
CA ASP A 77 -1.08 -25.94 0.04
C ASP A 77 -1.53 -27.27 -0.61
N ASN A 78 -0.93 -28.37 -0.19
CA ASN A 78 -1.25 -29.72 -0.65
C ASN A 78 -2.46 -30.31 0.12
N GLN A 79 -3.50 -30.73 -0.59
CA GLN A 79 -4.71 -31.31 0.02
C GLN A 79 -4.51 -32.70 0.66
N VAL A 80 -3.51 -33.46 0.21
CA VAL A 80 -3.25 -34.83 0.70
C VAL A 80 -2.23 -34.83 1.84
N ALA A 81 -1.31 -33.86 1.83
CA ALA A 81 -0.31 -33.68 2.87
C ALA A 81 -0.22 -32.20 3.28
N PRO A 82 -1.22 -31.67 4.01
CA PRO A 82 -1.30 -30.25 4.33
C PRO A 82 -0.13 -29.83 5.21
N THR A 83 0.52 -28.72 4.84
CA THR A 83 1.57 -28.13 5.66
C THR A 83 1.05 -26.98 6.52
N LEU A 84 -0.18 -26.50 6.27
CA LEU A 84 -0.81 -25.31 6.84
C LEU A 84 -0.08 -24.00 6.51
N MET A 85 0.69 -24.02 5.42
CA MET A 85 1.48 -22.89 4.95
C MET A 85 0.94 -22.42 3.60
N VAL A 86 0.80 -21.11 3.41
CA VAL A 86 0.56 -20.57 2.07
C VAL A 86 1.68 -21.04 1.15
N ASN A 87 1.30 -21.54 -0.03
CA ASN A 87 2.21 -22.15 -0.98
C ASN A 87 2.97 -23.35 -0.38
N GLY A 88 2.31 -24.14 0.46
CA GLY A 88 2.85 -25.37 1.02
C GLY A 88 3.12 -26.46 -0.03
N TYR A 89 2.48 -26.40 -1.20
CA TYR A 89 2.68 -27.38 -2.27
C TYR A 89 4.09 -27.37 -2.86
N GLU A 90 4.74 -26.19 -2.89
CA GLU A 90 6.13 -26.03 -3.33
C GLU A 90 7.14 -26.24 -2.19
N ALA A 91 6.67 -26.41 -0.96
CA ALA A 91 7.55 -26.66 0.18
C ALA A 91 8.11 -28.08 0.13
N GLU A 92 9.39 -28.22 0.46
CA GLU A 92 10.08 -29.50 0.45
C GLU A 92 10.30 -29.97 1.88
N PHE A 93 9.90 -31.20 2.19
CA PHE A 93 10.14 -31.76 3.51
C PHE A 93 11.64 -32.04 3.71
N ASP A 94 12.21 -31.50 4.78
CA ASP A 94 13.59 -31.73 5.14
C ASP A 94 13.73 -33.11 5.78
N HIS A 95 14.20 -34.09 5.00
CA HIS A 95 14.48 -35.44 5.48
C HIS A 95 15.72 -35.52 6.39
N MET A 96 16.41 -34.40 6.68
CA MET A 96 17.57 -34.39 7.57
C MET A 96 17.14 -34.43 9.04
N GLY A 97 17.01 -35.64 9.61
CA GLY A 97 16.80 -35.88 11.05
C GLY A 97 15.45 -36.53 11.39
N SER A 98 15.08 -36.47 12.68
CA SER A 98 13.80 -36.97 13.22
C SER A 98 12.62 -36.03 12.92
N GLY A 99 12.67 -35.29 11.81
CA GLY A 99 11.62 -34.35 11.41
C GLY A 99 10.28 -35.05 11.26
N VAL A 100 9.21 -34.37 11.67
CA VAL A 100 7.83 -34.84 11.56
C VAL A 100 7.09 -33.92 10.57
N ALA A 101 6.32 -34.53 9.65
CA ALA A 101 5.47 -33.80 8.73
C ALA A 101 4.44 -32.96 9.48
N GLY A 102 4.13 -31.78 8.95
CA GLY A 102 3.19 -30.83 9.56
C GLY A 102 3.80 -29.86 10.58
N ILE A 103 5.10 -29.95 10.85
CA ILE A 103 5.83 -28.91 11.60
C ILE A 103 6.54 -27.99 10.59
N PRO A 104 6.19 -26.69 10.49
CA PRO A 104 6.76 -25.78 9.51
C PRO A 104 8.29 -25.68 9.51
N ALA A 105 8.93 -25.82 10.67
CA ALA A 105 10.39 -25.78 10.80
C ALA A 105 11.12 -26.93 10.08
N ASN A 106 10.40 -28.01 9.74
CA ASN A 106 10.94 -29.16 9.01
C ASN A 106 10.78 -29.02 7.49
N TYR A 107 10.38 -27.86 6.99
CA TYR A 107 10.22 -27.62 5.55
C TYR A 107 11.23 -26.58 5.05
N ARG A 108 11.73 -26.82 3.84
CA ARG A 108 12.55 -25.90 3.05
C ARG A 108 11.72 -25.35 1.88
N ASN A 109 12.29 -24.39 1.16
CA ASN A 109 11.63 -23.71 0.04
C ASN A 109 10.26 -23.07 0.43
N THR A 110 10.11 -22.66 1.68
CA THR A 110 8.87 -22.09 2.20
C THR A 110 8.74 -20.59 1.93
N GLY A 111 7.50 -20.10 1.96
CA GLY A 111 7.24 -18.67 1.99
C GLY A 111 7.42 -17.96 0.65
N ARG A 112 7.59 -18.68 -0.47
CA ARG A 112 7.54 -18.06 -1.79
C ARG A 112 6.18 -17.39 -1.97
N ARG A 113 6.21 -16.15 -2.43
CA ARG A 113 5.07 -15.26 -2.48
C ARG A 113 4.18 -15.59 -3.68
N LEU A 114 2.91 -15.86 -3.39
CA LEU A 114 1.87 -16.21 -4.34
C LEU A 114 1.10 -14.95 -4.76
N CYS A 115 1.30 -14.50 -6.00
CA CYS A 115 0.63 -13.33 -6.60
C CYS A 115 0.14 -13.67 -8.01
N HIS A 116 -0.57 -12.73 -8.66
CA HIS A 116 -0.67 -12.73 -10.12
C HIS A 116 0.46 -11.88 -10.73
N GLY A 117 1.57 -12.55 -11.05
CA GLY A 117 2.77 -11.93 -11.59
C GLY A 117 3.55 -11.05 -10.61
N VAL A 118 4.61 -10.41 -11.11
CA VAL A 118 5.61 -9.72 -10.26
C VAL A 118 5.13 -8.42 -9.63
N GLY A 119 4.26 -7.68 -10.33
CA GLY A 119 3.83 -6.32 -9.99
C GLY A 119 4.97 -5.31 -9.90
N TYR A 120 5.64 -5.27 -8.76
CA TYR A 120 6.85 -4.49 -8.53
C TYR A 120 8.11 -5.36 -8.57
N PRO A 121 9.25 -4.86 -9.08
CA PRO A 121 10.54 -5.52 -8.92
C PRO A 121 10.82 -5.86 -7.44
N ALA A 122 11.54 -6.96 -7.19
CA ALA A 122 11.85 -7.38 -5.84
C ALA A 122 12.57 -6.27 -5.06
N ASN A 123 12.13 -6.04 -3.83
CA ASN A 123 12.69 -5.05 -2.90
C ASN A 123 12.59 -3.58 -3.33
N SER A 124 11.71 -3.24 -4.30
CA SER A 124 11.58 -1.86 -4.81
C SER A 124 10.54 -0.99 -4.09
N VAL A 125 9.68 -1.59 -3.26
CA VAL A 125 8.59 -0.91 -2.54
C VAL A 125 8.55 -1.36 -1.08
N GLY A 126 9.73 -1.53 -0.49
CA GLY A 126 9.96 -2.20 0.79
C GLY A 126 10.99 -3.32 0.62
N GLY A 127 11.80 -3.57 1.66
CA GLY A 127 12.84 -4.59 1.66
C GLY A 127 12.40 -5.92 2.29
N GLY A 128 12.94 -7.03 1.80
CA GLY A 128 12.71 -8.37 2.34
C GLY A 128 11.72 -9.22 1.53
N ASP A 129 11.59 -8.95 0.23
CA ASP A 129 10.72 -9.71 -0.65
C ASP A 129 11.17 -11.17 -0.77
N ARG A 130 10.22 -12.09 -0.56
CA ARG A 130 10.42 -13.51 -0.88
C ARG A 130 10.38 -13.73 -2.39
N PRO A 131 11.05 -14.80 -2.89
CA PRO A 131 10.89 -15.24 -4.27
C PRO A 131 9.41 -15.49 -4.62
N LEU A 132 9.04 -15.35 -5.88
CA LEU A 132 7.68 -15.63 -6.33
C LEU A 132 7.42 -17.15 -6.39
N SER A 133 6.20 -17.56 -6.09
CA SER A 133 5.71 -18.92 -6.34
C SER A 133 5.63 -19.19 -7.85
N ASP A 134 5.78 -20.47 -8.23
CA ASP A 134 5.50 -20.93 -9.59
C ASP A 134 3.98 -21.19 -9.78
N LEU A 135 3.21 -21.29 -8.70
CA LEU A 135 1.75 -21.24 -8.71
C LEU A 135 1.22 -19.83 -9.00
N ASP A 136 0.04 -19.77 -9.63
CA ASP A 136 -0.67 -18.54 -9.90
C ASP A 136 -1.89 -18.37 -8.99
N LEU A 137 -1.99 -17.19 -8.36
CA LEU A 137 -3.06 -16.87 -7.41
C LEU A 137 -4.45 -16.99 -8.04
N HIS A 138 -4.62 -16.50 -9.28
CA HIS A 138 -5.92 -16.47 -9.93
C HIS A 138 -6.36 -17.91 -10.27
N GLN A 139 -5.47 -18.70 -10.84
CA GLN A 139 -5.76 -20.10 -11.16
C GLN A 139 -6.19 -20.93 -9.95
N LEU A 140 -5.63 -20.64 -8.77
CA LEU A 140 -6.00 -21.34 -7.53
C LEU A 140 -7.44 -21.04 -7.13
N PHE A 141 -7.87 -19.77 -7.14
CA PHE A 141 -9.24 -19.39 -6.82
C PHE A 141 -10.24 -19.86 -7.89
N ASP A 142 -9.90 -19.75 -9.17
CA ASP A 142 -10.76 -20.21 -10.28
C ASP A 142 -11.04 -21.71 -10.20
N ARG A 143 -10.02 -22.52 -9.87
CA ARG A 143 -10.14 -23.99 -9.74
C ARG A 143 -11.17 -24.41 -8.69
N VAL A 144 -11.36 -23.61 -7.64
CA VAL A 144 -12.32 -23.89 -6.55
C VAL A 144 -13.59 -23.05 -6.67
N GLY A 145 -13.77 -22.35 -7.80
CA GLY A 145 -14.94 -21.54 -8.10
C GLY A 145 -15.11 -20.32 -7.21
N ILE A 146 -14.02 -19.77 -6.65
CA ILE A 146 -14.04 -18.51 -5.90
C ILE A 146 -13.89 -17.38 -6.90
N ARG A 147 -14.88 -16.48 -6.95
CA ARG A 147 -14.83 -15.32 -7.84
C ARG A 147 -13.77 -14.34 -7.36
N MET A 148 -12.95 -13.84 -8.28
CA MET A 148 -11.99 -12.77 -7.97
C MET A 148 -12.68 -11.54 -7.38
N PRO A 149 -12.08 -10.90 -6.36
CA PRO A 149 -12.51 -9.61 -5.89
C PRO A 149 -12.43 -8.54 -7.00
N PRO A 150 -13.14 -7.41 -6.85
CA PRO A 150 -12.91 -6.28 -7.74
C PRO A 150 -11.49 -5.73 -7.54
N GLY A 151 -10.79 -5.49 -8.66
CA GLY A 151 -9.49 -4.83 -8.68
C GLY A 151 -9.38 -3.83 -9.82
N ARG A 152 -8.19 -3.72 -10.41
CA ARG A 152 -7.88 -2.69 -11.41
C ARG A 152 -8.56 -2.95 -12.75
N ALA A 153 -8.46 -4.18 -13.24
CA ALA A 153 -9.00 -4.62 -14.52
C ALA A 153 -9.17 -6.16 -14.51
N GLU A 154 -9.84 -6.69 -15.53
CA GLU A 154 -9.91 -8.14 -15.76
C GLU A 154 -8.50 -8.72 -15.96
N GLY A 155 -8.17 -9.78 -15.23
CA GLY A 155 -6.82 -10.37 -15.20
C GLY A 155 -5.79 -9.54 -14.39
N SER A 156 -6.24 -8.53 -13.65
CA SER A 156 -5.42 -7.70 -12.75
C SER A 156 -6.22 -7.32 -11.51
N GLU A 157 -7.00 -8.27 -11.02
CA GLU A 157 -7.87 -8.14 -9.86
C GLU A 157 -7.06 -8.03 -8.56
N ASP A 158 -5.84 -8.59 -8.53
CA ASP A 158 -4.89 -8.47 -7.42
C ASP A 158 -4.29 -7.07 -7.30
N ARG A 159 -4.71 -6.12 -8.16
CA ARG A 159 -4.18 -4.76 -8.23
C ARG A 159 -5.23 -3.71 -7.98
N TYR A 160 -4.82 -2.56 -7.46
CA TYR A 160 -5.69 -1.40 -7.28
C TYR A 160 -4.93 -0.10 -7.54
N ALA A 161 -5.42 0.70 -8.48
CA ALA A 161 -4.83 2.01 -8.79
C ALA A 161 -5.40 3.10 -7.87
N TYR A 162 -4.52 3.94 -7.34
CA TYR A 162 -4.86 5.13 -6.53
C TYR A 162 -3.86 6.25 -6.79
N THR A 163 -4.08 7.43 -6.22
CA THR A 163 -3.15 8.56 -6.31
C THR A 163 -2.44 8.81 -4.98
N ASP A 164 -1.12 9.06 -5.02
CA ASP A 164 -0.41 9.53 -3.83
C ASP A 164 -0.75 11.00 -3.49
N THR A 165 -0.18 11.52 -2.41
CA THR A 165 -0.46 12.90 -1.97
C THR A 165 0.03 13.97 -2.94
N ASN A 166 0.97 13.62 -3.83
CA ASN A 166 1.51 14.48 -4.89
C ASN A 166 0.70 14.36 -6.19
N GLY A 167 -0.30 13.48 -6.24
CA GLY A 167 -1.15 13.24 -7.41
C GLY A 167 -0.55 12.25 -8.41
N ASN A 168 0.55 11.59 -8.07
CA ASN A 168 1.15 10.58 -8.93
C ASN A 168 0.35 9.27 -8.87
N PRO A 169 0.21 8.56 -9.99
CA PRO A 169 -0.46 7.25 -10.00
C PRO A 169 0.40 6.21 -9.28
N VAL A 170 -0.24 5.47 -8.39
CA VAL A 170 0.34 4.35 -7.65
C VAL A 170 -0.57 3.12 -7.76
N GLU A 171 0.00 1.93 -7.64
CA GLU A 171 -0.73 0.67 -7.66
C GLU A 171 -0.48 -0.13 -6.38
N LEU A 172 -1.53 -0.67 -5.78
CA LEU A 172 -1.41 -1.72 -4.77
C LEU A 172 -1.34 -3.08 -5.47
N GLN A 173 -0.57 -4.02 -4.91
CA GLN A 173 -0.60 -5.41 -5.33
C GLN A 173 -0.81 -6.33 -4.12
N ILE A 174 -1.70 -7.30 -4.27
CA ILE A 174 -1.98 -8.34 -3.28
C ILE A 174 -1.24 -9.62 -3.63
N CYS A 175 -0.59 -10.17 -2.62
CA CYS A 175 -0.06 -11.51 -2.65
C CYS A 175 -0.33 -12.23 -1.33
N PHE A 176 -0.06 -13.53 -1.28
CA PHE A 176 -0.07 -14.29 -0.04
C PHE A 176 1.27 -15.00 0.13
N GLN A 177 1.73 -15.14 1.37
CA GLN A 177 2.94 -15.92 1.66
C GLN A 177 2.92 -16.48 3.08
N TRP A 178 3.82 -17.44 3.33
CA TRP A 178 4.09 -17.96 4.67
C TRP A 178 5.38 -17.33 5.25
N ASN A 179 5.34 -16.67 6.40
CA ASN A 179 6.48 -16.07 7.11
C ASN A 179 7.05 -16.90 8.29
N PRO A 180 8.23 -17.54 8.19
CA PRO A 180 8.75 -18.40 9.25
C PRO A 180 8.78 -17.72 10.63
N GLU A 181 8.79 -18.55 11.67
CA GLU A 181 8.85 -18.09 13.04
C GLU A 181 9.95 -17.05 13.28
N GLY A 182 9.66 -16.06 14.11
CA GLY A 182 10.57 -14.94 14.35
C GLY A 182 10.61 -13.89 13.25
N THR A 183 9.79 -13.96 12.20
CA THR A 183 9.62 -12.84 11.25
C THR A 183 8.99 -11.63 11.97
N ILE A 184 9.62 -10.45 11.88
CA ILE A 184 9.18 -9.25 12.61
C ILE A 184 7.82 -8.72 12.14
N SER A 185 7.62 -8.76 10.84
CA SER A 185 6.37 -8.38 10.16
C SER A 185 5.25 -9.42 10.32
N GLY A 186 5.35 -10.31 11.31
CA GLY A 186 4.37 -11.33 11.64
C GLY A 186 4.76 -12.71 11.12
N ALA A 187 4.70 -13.69 12.02
CA ALA A 187 4.66 -15.11 11.68
C ALA A 187 3.19 -15.57 11.50
N GLY A 188 2.98 -16.80 11.08
CA GLY A 188 1.76 -17.24 10.38
C GLY A 188 1.67 -16.85 8.89
N ASN A 189 0.63 -17.39 8.25
CA ASN A 189 0.26 -17.02 6.88
C ASN A 189 -0.10 -15.53 6.85
N VAL A 190 0.35 -14.82 5.82
CA VAL A 190 0.10 -13.38 5.69
C VAL A 190 -0.42 -13.04 4.30
N MET A 191 -1.28 -12.03 4.24
CA MET A 191 -1.53 -11.28 3.01
C MET A 191 -0.48 -10.17 2.92
N VAL A 192 0.23 -10.13 1.81
CA VAL A 192 1.25 -9.13 1.50
C VAL A 192 0.61 -8.06 0.65
N ILE A 193 0.73 -6.81 1.08
CA ILE A 193 0.14 -5.64 0.42
C ILE A 193 1.29 -4.72 0.03
N ARG A 194 1.62 -4.70 -1.25
CA ARG A 194 2.75 -3.94 -1.80
C ARG A 194 2.27 -2.61 -2.37
N GLY A 195 3.14 -1.60 -2.35
CA GLY A 195 2.89 -0.32 -3.02
C GLY A 195 2.08 0.68 -2.20
N LEU A 196 2.12 0.59 -0.87
CA LEU A 196 1.44 1.51 0.04
C LEU A 196 2.26 2.80 0.19
N THR A 197 1.62 3.97 0.18
CA THR A 197 2.25 5.17 0.75
C THR A 197 2.29 5.07 2.28
N PRO A 198 3.27 5.70 2.96
CA PRO A 198 3.37 5.68 4.43
C PRO A 198 2.07 6.09 5.14
N ASP A 199 1.39 7.15 4.66
CA ASP A 199 0.12 7.58 5.24
C ASP A 199 -1.01 6.57 5.04
N LEU A 200 -1.11 5.95 3.86
CA LEU A 200 -2.10 4.90 3.62
C LEU A 200 -1.82 3.70 4.53
N ALA A 201 -0.55 3.32 4.71
CA ALA A 201 -0.16 2.22 5.58
C ALA A 201 -0.56 2.47 7.04
N ARG A 202 -0.19 3.63 7.61
CA ARG A 202 -0.63 4.05 8.95
C ARG A 202 -2.15 4.06 9.09
N LYS A 203 -2.86 4.50 8.05
CA LYS A 203 -4.31 4.56 8.07
C LYS A 203 -4.93 3.16 8.10
N LEU A 204 -4.47 2.27 7.22
CA LEU A 204 -4.93 0.89 7.15
C LEU A 204 -4.71 0.16 8.48
N ASP A 205 -3.54 0.34 9.04
CA ASP A 205 -3.14 -0.24 10.32
C ASP A 205 -4.07 0.20 11.47
N HIS A 206 -4.25 1.51 11.63
CA HIS A 206 -5.23 2.05 12.58
C HIS A 206 -6.65 1.52 12.35
N MET A 207 -7.06 1.26 11.10
CA MET A 207 -8.38 0.69 10.81
C MET A 207 -8.47 -0.82 11.09
N VAL A 208 -7.34 -1.54 11.14
CA VAL A 208 -7.29 -2.98 11.42
C VAL A 208 -7.27 -3.25 12.93
N ASP A 209 -6.46 -2.55 13.71
CA ASP A 209 -6.31 -2.83 15.15
C ASP A 209 -6.30 -1.58 16.07
N GLY A 210 -6.59 -0.40 15.51
CA GLY A 210 -6.87 0.80 16.28
C GLY A 210 -5.63 1.63 16.66
N LYS A 211 -4.43 1.21 16.26
CA LYS A 211 -3.19 1.97 16.48
C LYS A 211 -2.35 1.99 15.20
N PRO A 212 -1.72 3.12 14.85
CA PRO A 212 -0.77 3.15 13.75
C PRO A 212 0.62 2.78 14.28
N ASP A 213 0.99 1.51 14.25
CA ASP A 213 2.30 1.01 14.60
C ASP A 213 2.83 -0.03 13.58
N ALA A 214 4.09 0.12 13.18
CA ALA A 214 4.66 -0.66 12.09
C ALA A 214 4.91 -2.13 12.44
N TYR A 215 5.04 -2.48 13.74
CA TYR A 215 5.57 -3.77 14.17
C TYR A 215 4.71 -4.50 15.21
N GLU A 216 3.67 -3.89 15.76
CA GLU A 216 2.74 -4.56 16.66
C GLU A 216 1.47 -4.95 15.90
N GLY A 217 0.44 -5.40 16.62
CA GLY A 217 -0.83 -5.68 15.97
C GLY A 217 -0.80 -6.79 14.90
N ARG A 218 -1.76 -6.74 13.98
CA ARG A 218 -1.91 -7.73 12.89
C ARG A 218 -1.46 -7.21 11.53
N PHE A 219 -1.26 -5.90 11.40
CA PHE A 219 -0.93 -5.25 10.14
C PHE A 219 0.42 -4.56 10.29
N ARG A 220 1.48 -5.20 9.78
CA ARG A 220 2.86 -4.79 10.07
C ARG A 220 3.61 -4.44 8.82
N GLN A 221 4.53 -3.49 8.89
CA GLN A 221 5.43 -3.21 7.81
C GLN A 221 6.36 -4.39 7.55
N GLN A 222 6.56 -4.73 6.27
CA GLN A 222 7.58 -5.67 5.84
C GLN A 222 8.97 -5.15 6.23
N ASN A 223 9.76 -6.05 6.80
CA ASN A 223 11.15 -5.81 7.16
C ASN A 223 11.91 -7.12 6.93
N ALA A 224 13.11 -7.02 6.36
CA ALA A 224 13.97 -8.14 6.01
C ALA A 224 14.63 -8.82 7.23
N ASN A 225 14.60 -8.17 8.40
CA ASN A 225 15.21 -8.66 9.62
C ASN A 225 14.30 -9.66 10.36
N THR A 226 14.91 -10.44 11.24
CA THR A 226 14.21 -11.30 12.20
C THR A 226 14.10 -10.62 13.56
N ASN A 227 13.06 -10.96 14.34
CA ASN A 227 12.81 -10.47 15.70
C ASN A 227 13.98 -10.71 16.68
N VAL A 228 14.90 -11.61 16.34
CA VAL A 228 16.07 -11.93 17.16
C VAL A 228 17.24 -10.95 16.90
N LEU A 229 17.22 -10.25 15.75
CA LEU A 229 18.26 -9.33 15.32
C LEU A 229 17.88 -7.86 15.56
N GLU A 230 16.59 -7.55 15.64
CA GLU A 230 16.12 -6.19 15.85
C GLU A 230 16.32 -5.78 17.32
N ARG A 231 17.07 -4.69 17.56
CA ARG A 231 17.14 -4.04 18.88
C ARG A 231 15.89 -3.21 19.18
N SER A 232 14.76 -3.50 18.53
CA SER A 232 13.46 -2.94 18.89
C SER A 232 13.01 -3.57 20.20
N ARG A 233 13.58 -3.08 21.31
CA ARG A 233 13.36 -3.54 22.67
C ARG A 233 11.92 -3.30 23.11
N HIS A 234 10.92 -3.96 22.54
CA HIS A 234 9.50 -3.87 22.95
C HIS A 234 9.05 -2.43 23.27
N ILE A 235 9.55 -1.43 22.53
CA ILE A 235 9.18 -0.03 22.73
C ILE A 235 7.85 0.12 22.01
N PRO A 236 6.73 0.39 22.71
CA PRO A 236 5.45 0.56 22.06
C PRO A 236 5.49 1.73 21.08
N GLY A 237 4.80 1.59 19.94
CA GLY A 237 4.62 2.67 18.96
C GLY A 237 5.81 2.89 18.01
N TYR A 238 6.40 1.82 17.49
CA TYR A 238 7.29 1.95 16.33
C TYR A 238 6.51 2.51 15.15
N GLU A 239 6.92 3.67 14.65
CA GLU A 239 6.26 4.30 13.51
C GLU A 239 6.58 3.57 12.20
N TRP A 240 5.65 3.66 11.26
CA TRP A 240 5.86 3.27 9.86
C TRP A 240 7.05 4.02 9.28
N GLU A 241 7.86 3.31 8.50
CA GLU A 241 9.00 3.89 7.81
C GLU A 241 8.53 5.00 6.88
N ALA A 242 9.29 6.09 6.90
CA ALA A 242 9.04 7.28 6.11
C ALA A 242 7.74 8.04 6.43
N ASN A 243 7.58 9.14 5.72
CA ASN A 243 6.34 9.87 5.58
C ASN A 243 6.21 10.33 4.12
N ASN A 244 5.09 10.98 3.78
CA ASN A 244 4.80 11.34 2.41
C ASN A 244 5.65 12.48 1.83
N SER A 245 6.57 13.08 2.60
CA SER A 245 7.58 14.03 2.07
C SER A 245 8.78 13.33 1.43
N TYR A 246 8.93 12.02 1.65
CA TYR A 246 10.01 11.22 1.07
C TYR A 246 9.63 10.66 -0.30
N THR A 247 10.61 10.62 -1.18
CA THR A 247 10.56 10.03 -2.52
C THR A 247 11.31 8.70 -2.53
N ASN A 248 11.16 7.93 -3.61
CA ASN A 248 11.92 6.69 -3.80
C ASN A 248 13.44 6.90 -4.01
N ALA A 249 13.89 8.15 -4.20
CA ALA A 249 15.30 8.50 -4.36
C ALA A 249 15.97 8.88 -3.02
N ASP A 250 15.18 9.13 -1.98
CA ASP A 250 15.71 9.54 -0.68
C ASP A 250 16.40 8.38 0.05
N SER A 251 17.57 8.67 0.61
CA SER A 251 18.30 7.73 1.45
C SER A 251 17.91 7.87 2.92
N ASN A 252 17.70 6.76 3.62
CA ASN A 252 17.35 6.70 5.05
C ASN A 252 16.06 7.47 5.40
N PRO A 253 14.93 7.14 4.76
CA PRO A 253 13.66 7.78 5.10
C PRO A 253 13.25 7.48 6.55
N SER A 254 12.55 8.42 7.19
CA SER A 254 12.13 8.28 8.59
C SER A 254 10.74 8.85 8.82
N ALA A 255 10.04 8.38 9.85
CA ALA A 255 8.67 8.82 10.14
C ALA A 255 8.59 10.33 10.45
N PHE A 256 9.61 10.87 11.14
CA PHE A 256 9.60 12.23 11.69
C PHE A 256 10.53 13.21 10.96
N GLY A 257 11.22 12.77 9.92
CA GLY A 257 12.11 13.63 9.14
C GLY A 257 11.39 14.31 7.97
N GLU A 258 12.16 15.09 7.21
CA GLU A 258 11.71 15.74 5.99
C GLU A 258 12.46 15.13 4.81
N GLY A 259 11.74 14.69 3.78
CA GLY A 259 12.30 14.19 2.53
C GLY A 259 12.53 15.29 1.50
N ALA A 260 13.04 14.91 0.32
CA ALA A 260 13.36 15.84 -0.75
C ALA A 260 12.20 16.10 -1.74
N SER A 261 10.99 15.63 -1.46
CA SER A 261 9.85 15.78 -2.38
C SER A 261 9.57 17.25 -2.69
N SER A 262 9.62 17.61 -3.97
CA SER A 262 9.20 18.92 -4.47
C SER A 262 7.69 18.95 -4.79
N GLY A 263 6.99 17.83 -4.60
CA GLY A 263 5.57 17.68 -4.87
C GLY A 263 5.27 17.17 -6.29
N GLU A 264 6.30 16.97 -7.11
CA GLU A 264 6.18 16.37 -8.45
C GLU A 264 6.60 14.90 -8.44
N GLU A 265 7.53 14.53 -7.56
CA GLU A 265 8.04 13.17 -7.49
C GLU A 265 7.05 12.22 -6.80
N ARG A 266 7.13 10.94 -7.16
CA ARG A 266 6.35 9.90 -6.51
C ARG A 266 6.81 9.71 -5.07
N VAL A 267 5.85 9.67 -4.16
CA VAL A 267 6.08 9.34 -2.75
C VAL A 267 6.73 7.95 -2.62
N VAL A 268 7.57 7.78 -1.62
CA VAL A 268 8.15 6.48 -1.27
C VAL A 268 7.05 5.45 -0.99
N LEU A 269 7.28 4.21 -1.39
CA LEU A 269 6.32 3.13 -1.18
C LEU A 269 6.86 2.08 -0.21
N VAL A 270 5.97 1.56 0.61
CA VAL A 270 6.24 0.49 1.58
C VAL A 270 5.35 -0.72 1.28
N THR A 271 5.69 -1.84 1.92
CA THR A 271 4.93 -3.09 1.86
C THR A 271 4.51 -3.47 3.27
N ALA A 272 3.28 -3.97 3.40
CA ALA A 272 2.73 -4.45 4.66
C ALA A 272 2.44 -5.95 4.58
N HIS A 273 2.53 -6.61 5.73
CA HIS A 273 2.04 -7.96 5.99
C HIS A 273 0.85 -7.87 6.93
N TRP A 274 -0.29 -8.36 6.47
CA TRP A 274 -1.46 -8.58 7.30
C TRP A 274 -1.52 -10.06 7.69
N VAL A 275 -1.36 -10.36 8.98
CA VAL A 275 -1.45 -11.72 9.50
C VAL A 275 -2.86 -12.27 9.28
N MET A 276 -2.95 -13.43 8.63
CA MET A 276 -4.20 -14.13 8.36
C MET A 276 -4.56 -15.08 9.51
N ASP A 277 -5.85 -15.25 9.73
CA ASP A 277 -6.35 -16.24 10.67
C ASP A 277 -6.32 -17.63 10.00
N GLN A 278 -6.28 -18.68 10.82
CA GLN A 278 -6.50 -20.07 10.39
C GLN A 278 -7.91 -20.50 10.77
#